data_AF-A0A7W0K1G7-F1
#
_entry.id   AF-A0A7W0K1G7-F1
#
_cell.length_a   1.000
_cell.length_b   1.000
_cell.length_c   1.000
_cell.angle_alpha   90.00
_cell.angle_beta   90.00
_cell.angle_gamma   90.00
#
_symmetry.space_group_name_H-M   'P 1'
#
loop_
_entity.id
_entity.type
_entity.pdbx_description
1 polymer ?
#
loop_
_entity_poly.entity_id
_entity_poly.type
_entity_poly.pdbx_seq_one_letter_code
_entity_poly.pdbx_strand_id
1 'polypeptide(L)' 'MVGRLTAAGAAVLKEPRDMPWGERVAYVADPDGNPVALAAALAYPSIPSGSRPSSASFSRCDASESPAK' A
#
# COMPACT_ATOMS: atom_id res chain seq x y z
N MET A 1 10.10 8.82 -6.83
CA MET A 1 9.17 7.76 -7.30
C MET A 1 8.55 8.15 -8.64
N VAL A 2 7.72 9.20 -8.70
CA VAL A 2 7.01 9.61 -9.93
C VAL A 2 7.94 9.88 -11.12
N GLY A 3 9.09 10.53 -10.92
CA GLY A 3 10.04 10.78 -12.03
C GLY A 3 10.60 9.50 -12.70
N ARG A 4 10.63 8.36 -11.99
CA ARG A 4 11.02 7.07 -12.60
C ARG A 4 9.92 6.51 -13.50
N LEU A 5 8.65 6.75 -13.15
CA LEU A 5 7.51 6.31 -13.94
C LEU A 5 7.35 7.16 -15.20
N THR A 6 7.58 8.47 -15.10
CA THR A 6 7.65 9.35 -16.28
C THR A 6 8.75 8.93 -17.25
N ALA A 7 9.94 8.58 -16.74
CA ALA A 7 11.02 8.04 -17.57
C ALA A 7 10.68 6.67 -18.21
N ALA A 8 9.76 5.91 -17.61
CA ALA A 8 9.28 4.63 -18.14
C ALA A 8 8.07 4.75 -19.08
N GLY A 9 7.66 5.98 -19.41
CA GLY A 9 6.54 6.25 -20.33
C GLY A 9 5.17 6.37 -19.67
N ALA A 10 5.08 6.35 -18.34
CA ALA A 10 3.82 6.60 -17.64
C ALA A 10 3.46 8.09 -17.68
N ALA A 11 2.24 8.41 -18.10
CA ALA A 11 1.76 9.80 -18.14
C ALA A 11 1.33 10.25 -16.74
N VAL A 12 1.76 11.44 -16.29
CA VAL A 12 1.31 11.97 -14.99
C VAL A 12 -0.07 12.61 -15.16
N LEU A 13 -1.07 12.04 -14.49
CA LEU A 13 -2.46 12.53 -14.51
C LEU A 13 -2.68 13.61 -13.44
N LYS A 14 -2.06 13.44 -12.27
CA LYS A 14 -2.01 14.45 -11.20
C LYS A 14 -0.65 14.40 -10.52
N GLU A 15 -0.07 15.57 -10.33
CA GLU A 15 1.17 15.73 -9.58
C GLU A 15 1.02 15.24 -8.13
N PRO A 16 2.12 14.77 -7.51
CA PRO A 16 2.12 14.40 -6.09
C PRO A 16 1.65 15.56 -5.20
N ARG A 17 0.62 15.32 -4.40
CA ARG A 17 0.11 16.30 -3.43
C ARG A 17 -0.05 15.66 -2.05
N ASP A 18 0.18 16.48 -1.03
CA ASP A 18 -0.06 16.13 0.36
C ASP A 18 -1.56 16.24 0.66
N MET A 19 -2.12 15.14 1.12
CA MET A 19 -3.52 14.99 1.44
C MET A 19 -3.74 15.20 2.94
N PRO A 20 -4.91 15.73 3.35
CA PRO A 20 -5.16 16.12 4.73
C PRO A 20 -5.19 14.93 5.72
N TRP A 21 -5.28 13.70 5.22
CA TRP A 21 -5.21 12.48 6.01
C TRP A 21 -3.77 11.95 6.22
N GLY A 22 -2.75 12.71 5.81
CA GLY A 22 -1.35 12.38 6.12
C GLY A 22 -0.63 11.51 5.08
N GLU A 23 -1.08 11.54 3.82
CA GLU A 23 -0.43 10.83 2.72
C GLU A 23 -0.09 11.77 1.57
N ARG A 24 1.01 11.48 0.87
CA ARG A 24 1.34 12.06 -0.43
C ARG A 24 0.83 11.15 -1.52
N VAL A 25 -0.08 11.67 -2.35
CA VAL A 25 -0.73 10.90 -3.43
C VAL A 25 -0.43 11.53 -4.78
N ALA A 26 -0.05 10.72 -5.76
CA ALA A 26 0.08 11.09 -7.16
C ALA A 26 -0.74 10.14 -8.04
N TYR A 27 -1.19 10.60 -9.20
CA TYR A 27 -1.86 9.75 -10.18
C TYR A 27 -1.06 9.71 -11.48
N VAL A 28 -0.84 8.51 -11.99
CA VAL A 28 -0.20 8.26 -13.28
C VAL A 28 -1.06 7.32 -14.11
N ALA A 29 -1.00 7.40 -15.43
CA ALA A 29 -1.52 6.39 -16.32
C ALA A 29 -0.41 5.39 -16.62
N ASP A 30 -0.71 4.10 -16.52
CA ASP A 30 0.15 3.06 -17.08
C ASP A 30 0.12 3.10 -18.63
N PRO A 31 0.97 2.34 -19.32
CA PRO A 31 0.99 2.30 -20.78
C PRO A 31 -0.32 1.83 -21.44
N ASP A 32 -1.14 1.06 -20.71
CA ASP A 32 -2.46 0.59 -21.17
C ASP A 32 -3.56 1.63 -20.94
N GLY A 33 -3.22 2.79 -20.34
CA GLY A 33 -4.14 3.88 -20.06
C GLY A 33 -4.89 3.75 -18.73
N ASN A 34 -4.55 2.78 -17.87
CA ASN A 34 -5.20 2.62 -16.57
C ASN A 34 -4.67 3.64 -15.56
N PRO A 35 -5.55 4.32 -14.80
CA PRO A 35 -5.14 5.24 -13.75
C PRO A 35 -4.62 4.49 -12.51
N VAL A 36 -3.36 4.71 -12.17
CA VAL A 36 -2.69 4.17 -10.99
C VAL A 36 -2.47 5.28 -9.96
N ALA A 37 -2.94 5.03 -8.74
CA ALA A 37 -2.70 5.90 -7.59
C ALA A 37 -1.45 5.45 -6.83
N LEU A 38 -0.51 6.36 -6.63
CA LEU A 38 0.69 6.14 -5.83
C LEU A 38 0.53 6.90 -4.52
N ALA A 39 0.30 6.18 -3.43
CA ALA A 39 0.20 6.74 -2.09
C ALA A 39 1.46 6.42 -1.27
N ALA A 40 1.96 7.42 -0.56
CA ALA A 40 3.03 7.26 0.43
C ALA A 40 2.65 8.00 1.70
N ALA A 41 2.77 7.36 2.87
CA ALA A 41 2.58 8.05 4.13
C ALA A 41 3.56 9.23 4.25
N LEU A 42 3.07 10.39 4.70
CA LEU A 42 3.89 11.52 5.11
C LEU A 42 4.50 11.19 6.47
N ALA A 43 5.46 10.26 6.48
CA ALA A 43 6.17 9.75 7.64
C ALA A 43 5.29 9.35 8.84
N TYR A 44 5.08 8.04 9.00
CA TYR A 44 4.94 7.47 10.34
C TYR A 44 6.36 7.28 10.91
N PRO A 45 6.61 7.48 12.23
CA PRO A 45 7.92 7.18 12.81
C PRO A 45 8.32 5.76 12.42
N SER A 46 9.45 5.64 11.72
CA SER A 46 9.92 4.39 11.18
C SER A 46 10.25 3.47 12.36
N ILE A 47 9.40 2.49 12.64
CA ILE A 47 9.84 1.33 13.39
C ILE A 47 10.98 0.72 12.57
N PRO A 48 12.19 0.54 13.13
CA PRO A 48 13.28 -0.07 12.39
C PRO A 48 12.80 -1.42 11.85
N SER A 49 13.16 -1.71 10.60
CA SER A 49 12.66 -2.86 9.83
C SER A 49 12.87 -4.24 10.50
N GLY A 50 13.55 -4.31 11.64
CA GLY A 50 13.76 -5.51 12.45
C GLY A 50 12.70 -5.78 13.52
N SER A 51 11.67 -4.94 13.69
CA SER A 51 10.68 -5.10 14.77
C SER A 51 9.25 -5.37 14.29
N ARG A 52 9.05 -5.73 13.01
CA ARG A 52 7.77 -6.37 12.63
C ARG A 52 7.68 -7.65 13.44
N PRO A 53 6.68 -7.83 14.33
CA PRO A 53 6.44 -9.15 14.87
C PRO A 53 6.25 -10.07 13.67
N SER A 54 7.09 -11.11 13.57
CA SER A 54 6.91 -12.20 12.61
C SER A 54 5.44 -12.55 12.67
N SER A 55 4.74 -12.32 11.54
CA SER A 55 3.35 -12.70 11.27
C SER A 55 2.76 -13.46 12.45
N ALA A 56 2.12 -12.74 13.38
CA ALA A 56 1.40 -13.40 14.45
C ALA A 56 0.50 -14.42 13.76
N SER A 57 0.79 -15.70 14.01
CA SER A 57 0.12 -16.81 13.41
C SER A 57 -1.37 -16.52 13.49
N PHE A 58 -2.04 -16.41 12.34
CA PHE A 58 -3.48 -16.58 12.31
C PHE A 58 -3.70 -18.02 12.77
N SER A 59 -3.82 -18.23 14.08
CA SER A 59 -4.21 -19.51 14.64
C SER A 59 -5.53 -19.83 13.98
N ARG A 60 -5.52 -20.88 13.16
CA ARG A 60 -6.72 -21.45 12.58
C ARG A 60 -7.66 -21.74 13.74
N CYS A 61 -8.82 -21.09 13.77
CA CYS A 61 -9.88 -21.47 14.69
C CYS A 61 -10.21 -22.93 14.39
N ASP A 62 -9.80 -23.84 15.26
CA ASP A 62 -10.19 -25.24 15.20
C ASP A 62 -11.70 -25.27 15.44
N ALA A 63 -12.46 -25.51 14.38
CA ALA A 63 -13.88 -25.83 14.50
C ALA A 63 -13.95 -27.24 15.08
N SER A 64 -13.85 -27.34 16.41
CA SER A 64 -14.04 -28.59 17.12
C SER A 64 -15.44 -29.10 16.81
N GLU A 65 -15.49 -30.22 16.10
CA GLU A 65 -16.65 -31.06 15.87
C GLU A 65 -17.40 -31.27 17.20
N SER A 66 -18.67 -30.83 17.27
CA SER A 66 -19.52 -31.02 18.45
C SER A 66 -20.09 -32.44 18.42
N PRO A 67 -19.94 -33.25 19.48
CA PRO A 67 -20.60 -34.54 19.55
C PRO A 67 -22.10 -34.37 19.85
N ALA A 68 -22.86 -35.18 19.13
CA ALA A 68 -24.22 -35.69 19.36
C ALA A 68 -25.03 -35.17 20.56
N LYS A 69 -26.30 -34.85 20.27
CA LYS A 69 -27.42 -35.39 21.04
C LYS A 69 -28.53 -35.81 20.09
#